data_AF-A0AA42Y442-F1
#
_entry.id   AF-A0AA42Y442-F1
#
_cell.length_a   1.000
_cell.length_b   1.000
_cell.length_c   1.000
_cell.angle_alpha   90.00
_cell.angle_beta   90.00
_cell.angle_gamma   90.00
#
_symmetry.space_group_name_H-M   'P 1'
#
loop_
_entity.id
_entity.type
_entity.pdbx_description
1 polymer ?
#
loop_
_entity_poly.entity_id
_entity_poly.type
_entity_poly.pdbx_seq_one_letter_code
_entity_poly.pdbx_strand_id
1 'polypeptide(L)'
;MRLLPRTEEFFDLFTEVARRSHEAAGYLRELFTSPERLAYCVETIKRLEHEADEITQDVSTRLDRTFITPIDPEDIYLLASDLDDVMDRIDSTARRAQIFRLGPSPEGIVQMCDLAIAATGELETAVKKLRGKDDVIVHRIEVKRLEEEADAVFHEMLGRLFDTETDPIAIIKWKEMFDKIETVIDKANDVAKDLESIALKHG
;
A
#
# COMPACT_ATOMS: atom_id res chain seq x y z
N MET A 1 -20.78 -30.39 18.07
CA MET A 1 -20.99 -29.02 17.55
C MET A 1 -19.73 -28.23 17.82
N ARG A 2 -18.93 -27.95 16.79
CA ARG A 2 -17.74 -27.11 16.90
C ARG A 2 -18.20 -25.66 16.76
N LEU A 3 -18.54 -25.05 17.88
CA LEU A 3 -18.86 -23.62 17.96
C LEU A 3 -17.52 -22.88 17.91
N LEU A 4 -17.35 -22.03 16.89
CA LEU A 4 -16.23 -21.08 16.67
C LEU A 4 -14.98 -21.63 15.96
N PRO A 5 -14.98 -21.62 14.62
CA PRO A 5 -13.78 -21.43 13.80
C PRO A 5 -13.75 -20.09 13.03
N ARG A 6 -14.79 -19.24 13.12
CA ARG A 6 -14.97 -18.07 12.23
C ARG A 6 -14.13 -16.84 12.57
N THR A 7 -13.66 -16.72 13.80
CA THR A 7 -12.99 -15.51 14.29
C THR A 7 -11.57 -15.33 13.76
N GLU A 8 -10.90 -16.40 13.36
CA GLU A 8 -9.53 -16.38 12.82
C GLU A 8 -9.48 -15.96 11.34
N GLU A 9 -10.61 -15.99 10.63
CA GLU A 9 -10.61 -15.79 9.17
C GLU A 9 -10.31 -14.34 8.75
N PHE A 10 -10.76 -13.32 9.49
CA PHE A 10 -10.58 -11.91 9.10
C PHE A 10 -9.12 -11.50 9.03
N PHE A 11 -8.30 -11.90 10.01
CA PHE A 11 -6.88 -11.55 10.04
C PHE A 11 -6.10 -12.23 8.90
N ASP A 12 -6.53 -13.41 8.44
CA ASP A 12 -5.91 -14.08 7.28
C ASP A 12 -6.23 -13.29 6.01
N LEU A 13 -7.46 -12.82 5.86
CA LEU A 13 -7.88 -11.99 4.73
C LEU A 13 -7.09 -10.68 4.68
N PHE A 14 -6.94 -9.97 5.82
CA PHE A 14 -6.11 -8.76 5.88
C PHE A 14 -4.66 -9.02 5.49
N THR A 15 -4.08 -10.12 5.98
CA THR A 15 -2.70 -10.51 5.64
C THR A 15 -2.55 -10.72 4.15
N GLU A 16 -3.56 -11.29 3.52
CA GLU A 16 -3.55 -11.66 2.11
C GLU A 16 -3.77 -10.45 1.18
N VAL A 17 -4.46 -9.40 1.64
CA VAL A 17 -4.48 -8.06 0.99
C VAL A 17 -3.11 -7.40 1.15
N ALA A 18 -2.57 -7.31 2.37
CA ALA A 18 -1.28 -6.66 2.63
C ALA A 18 -0.13 -7.30 1.83
N ARG A 19 -0.11 -8.64 1.72
CA ARG A 19 0.85 -9.38 0.90
C ARG A 19 0.75 -9.01 -0.58
N ARG A 20 -0.46 -8.83 -1.12
CA ARG A 20 -0.66 -8.39 -2.51
C ARG A 20 -0.19 -6.96 -2.73
N SER A 21 -0.47 -6.05 -1.80
CA SER A 21 0.02 -4.68 -1.84
C SER A 21 1.56 -4.65 -1.85
N HIS A 22 2.20 -5.48 -1.02
CA HIS A 22 3.67 -5.61 -1.02
C HIS A 22 4.22 -6.19 -2.34
N GLU A 23 3.60 -7.24 -2.87
CA GLU A 23 3.96 -7.82 -4.17
C GLU A 23 3.82 -6.79 -5.31
N ALA A 24 2.73 -6.03 -5.30
CA ALA A 24 2.44 -5.00 -6.29
C ALA A 24 3.42 -3.81 -6.22
N ALA A 25 3.85 -3.41 -5.03
CA ALA A 25 4.90 -2.40 -4.86
C ALA A 25 6.22 -2.84 -5.53
N GLY A 26 6.54 -4.13 -5.45
CA GLY A 26 7.68 -4.72 -6.17
C GLY A 26 7.56 -4.56 -7.69
N TYR A 27 6.40 -4.88 -8.26
CA TYR A 27 6.14 -4.68 -9.70
C TYR A 27 6.11 -3.20 -10.10
N LEU A 28 5.67 -2.31 -9.20
CA LEU A 28 5.69 -0.87 -9.44
C LEU A 28 7.13 -0.38 -9.59
N ARG A 29 8.06 -0.83 -8.74
CA ARG A 29 9.49 -0.57 -8.90
C ARG A 29 10.05 -1.15 -10.20
N GLU A 30 9.64 -2.38 -10.54
CA GLU A 30 10.07 -3.02 -11.79
C GLU A 30 9.64 -2.21 -13.02
N LEU A 31 8.45 -1.61 -13.00
CA LEU A 31 7.96 -0.75 -14.08
C LEU A 31 8.94 0.40 -14.39
N PHE A 32 9.50 1.04 -13.38
CA PHE A 32 10.43 2.18 -13.55
C PHE A 32 11.86 1.77 -13.86
N THR A 33 12.25 0.55 -13.53
CA THR A 33 13.62 0.03 -13.74
C THR A 33 13.76 -0.79 -15.02
N SER A 34 12.65 -1.35 -15.53
CA SER A 34 12.58 -2.18 -16.73
C SER A 34 11.42 -1.72 -17.65
N PRO A 35 11.55 -0.57 -18.35
CA PRO A 35 10.47 0.01 -19.15
C PRO A 35 9.91 -0.91 -20.23
N GLU A 36 10.71 -1.83 -20.76
CA GLU A 36 10.29 -2.86 -21.71
C GLU A 36 9.27 -3.86 -21.13
N ARG A 37 9.21 -3.96 -19.79
CA ARG A 37 8.25 -4.79 -19.07
C ARG A 37 7.03 -4.03 -18.58
N LEU A 38 6.89 -2.74 -18.91
CA LEU A 38 5.81 -1.88 -18.42
C LEU A 38 4.43 -2.52 -18.58
N ALA A 39 4.10 -3.05 -19.77
CA ALA A 39 2.79 -3.65 -20.01
C ALA A 39 2.53 -4.86 -19.10
N TYR A 40 3.53 -5.70 -18.91
CA TYR A 40 3.46 -6.86 -18.02
C TYR A 40 3.28 -6.44 -16.56
N CYS A 41 4.04 -5.45 -16.09
CA CYS A 41 3.94 -4.96 -14.71
C CYS A 41 2.54 -4.38 -14.44
N VAL A 42 2.01 -3.56 -15.36
CA VAL A 42 0.67 -2.98 -15.24
C VAL A 42 -0.41 -4.05 -15.21
N GLU A 43 -0.35 -5.04 -16.10
CA GLU A 43 -1.31 -6.15 -16.10
C GLU A 43 -1.23 -6.99 -14.82
N THR A 44 -0.01 -7.23 -14.33
CA THR A 44 0.21 -8.00 -13.09
C THR A 44 -0.31 -7.25 -11.87
N ILE A 45 -0.04 -5.95 -11.75
CA ILE A 45 -0.55 -5.11 -10.68
C ILE A 45 -2.09 -5.06 -10.74
N LYS A 46 -2.68 -4.92 -11.92
CA LYS A 46 -4.14 -4.91 -12.06
C LYS A 46 -4.78 -6.24 -11.67
N ARG A 47 -4.11 -7.37 -11.93
CA ARG A 47 -4.58 -8.68 -11.43
C ARG A 47 -4.51 -8.75 -9.91
N LEU A 48 -3.42 -8.29 -9.30
CA LEU A 48 -3.27 -8.27 -7.85
C LEU A 48 -4.32 -7.37 -7.18
N GLU A 49 -4.68 -6.25 -7.80
CA GLU A 49 -5.72 -5.35 -7.29
C GLU A 49 -7.09 -6.05 -7.32
N HIS A 50 -7.50 -6.65 -8.44
CA HIS A 50 -8.78 -7.37 -8.47
C HIS A 50 -8.85 -8.50 -7.43
N GLU A 51 -7.75 -9.22 -7.23
CA GLU A 51 -7.71 -10.26 -6.20
C GLU A 51 -7.80 -9.68 -4.77
N ALA A 52 -7.24 -8.48 -4.53
CA ALA A 52 -7.39 -7.77 -3.26
C ALA A 52 -8.83 -7.28 -3.05
N ASP A 53 -9.44 -6.65 -4.06
CA ASP A 53 -10.85 -6.21 -4.04
C ASP A 53 -11.79 -7.36 -3.70
N GLU A 54 -11.60 -8.54 -4.31
CA GLU A 54 -12.39 -9.74 -4.02
C GLU A 54 -12.28 -10.15 -2.55
N ILE A 55 -11.09 -10.04 -1.95
CA ILE A 55 -10.86 -10.31 -0.53
C ILE A 55 -11.54 -9.26 0.35
N THR A 56 -11.41 -7.98 0.01
CA THR A 56 -12.07 -6.85 0.71
C THR A 56 -13.60 -7.01 0.69
N GLN A 57 -14.16 -7.46 -0.45
CA GLN A 57 -15.58 -7.77 -0.58
C GLN A 57 -15.98 -9.00 0.26
N ASP A 58 -15.13 -10.02 0.34
CA ASP A 58 -15.36 -11.19 1.20
C ASP A 58 -15.35 -10.81 2.69
N VAL A 59 -14.44 -9.92 3.12
CA VAL A 59 -14.45 -9.37 4.49
C VAL A 59 -15.80 -8.73 4.80
N SER A 60 -16.28 -7.84 3.92
CA SER A 60 -17.57 -7.16 4.10
C SER A 60 -18.73 -8.17 4.17
N THR A 61 -18.75 -9.15 3.26
CA THR A 61 -19.78 -10.20 3.22
C THR A 61 -19.78 -11.08 4.48
N ARG A 62 -18.60 -11.39 5.02
CA ARG A 62 -18.47 -12.18 6.26
C ARG A 62 -18.86 -11.36 7.47
N LEU A 63 -18.52 -10.09 7.52
CA LEU A 63 -18.89 -9.18 8.60
C LEU A 63 -20.41 -9.10 8.75
N ASP A 64 -21.15 -8.94 7.65
CA ASP A 64 -22.62 -8.92 7.63
C ASP A 64 -23.27 -10.21 8.16
N ARG A 65 -22.56 -11.34 8.07
CA ARG A 65 -23.06 -12.67 8.44
C ARG A 65 -22.52 -13.17 9.79
N THR A 66 -21.71 -12.36 10.46
CA THR A 66 -21.01 -12.74 11.69
C THR A 66 -21.54 -11.94 12.88
N PHE A 67 -22.24 -12.65 13.78
CA PHE A 67 -22.85 -12.02 14.95
C PHE A 67 -21.85 -11.74 16.10
N ILE A 68 -20.72 -12.46 16.12
CA ILE A 68 -19.65 -12.30 17.12
C ILE A 68 -18.33 -12.16 16.36
N THR A 69 -17.74 -10.97 16.41
CA THR A 69 -16.49 -10.61 15.74
C THR A 69 -15.28 -10.69 16.70
N PRO A 70 -14.05 -10.85 16.18
CA PRO A 70 -12.84 -10.89 17.01
C PRO A 70 -12.47 -9.54 17.64
N ILE A 71 -12.78 -8.46 16.92
CA ILE A 71 -12.59 -7.05 17.28
C ILE A 71 -13.84 -6.26 16.85
N ASP A 72 -13.84 -4.96 17.06
CA ASP A 72 -14.98 -4.12 16.71
C ASP A 72 -15.30 -4.20 15.21
N PRO A 73 -16.57 -4.39 14.80
CA PRO A 73 -16.95 -4.49 13.38
C PRO A 73 -16.52 -3.29 12.53
N GLU A 74 -16.53 -2.10 13.12
CA GLU A 74 -16.08 -0.86 12.47
C GLU A 74 -14.58 -0.91 12.17
N ASP A 75 -13.77 -1.43 13.09
CA ASP A 75 -12.32 -1.59 12.89
C ASP A 75 -12.02 -2.65 11.82
N ILE A 76 -12.82 -3.72 11.72
CA ILE A 76 -12.69 -4.72 10.64
C ILE A 76 -12.94 -4.10 9.27
N TYR A 77 -14.02 -3.31 9.17
CA TYR A 77 -14.39 -2.66 7.92
C TYR A 77 -13.35 -1.60 7.52
N LEU A 78 -12.94 -0.75 8.46
CA LEU A 78 -11.94 0.29 8.25
C LEU A 78 -10.61 -0.32 7.79
N LEU A 79 -10.09 -1.32 8.52
CA LEU A 79 -8.81 -1.93 8.16
C LEU A 79 -8.86 -2.62 6.79
N ALA A 80 -9.98 -3.27 6.43
CA ALA A 80 -10.15 -3.84 5.10
C ALA A 80 -10.08 -2.76 4.02
N SER A 81 -10.85 -1.68 4.20
CA SER A 81 -10.95 -0.56 3.26
C SER A 81 -9.62 0.16 3.09
N ASP A 82 -8.89 0.40 4.17
CA ASP A 82 -7.64 1.18 4.11
C ASP A 82 -6.48 0.34 3.55
N LEU A 83 -6.47 -0.99 3.78
CA LEU A 83 -5.54 -1.91 3.11
C LEU A 83 -5.79 -1.98 1.60
N ASP A 84 -7.06 -2.00 1.19
CA ASP A 84 -7.50 -1.95 -0.20
C ASP A 84 -7.05 -0.65 -0.88
N ASP A 85 -7.21 0.48 -0.18
CA ASP A 85 -6.80 1.81 -0.63
C ASP A 85 -5.31 1.86 -1.01
N VAL A 86 -4.43 1.17 -0.26
CA VAL A 86 -2.99 1.04 -0.60
C VAL A 86 -2.81 0.34 -1.95
N MET A 87 -3.46 -0.81 -2.14
CA MET A 87 -3.39 -1.59 -3.39
C MET A 87 -3.92 -0.77 -4.58
N ASP A 88 -5.03 -0.08 -4.38
CA ASP A 88 -5.66 0.83 -5.33
C ASP A 88 -4.74 1.97 -5.77
N ARG A 89 -3.99 2.57 -4.83
CA ARG A 89 -3.03 3.63 -5.18
C ARG A 89 -1.86 3.06 -5.99
N ILE A 90 -1.39 1.85 -5.71
CA ILE A 90 -0.34 1.19 -6.51
C ILE A 90 -0.85 0.94 -7.94
N ASP A 91 -2.04 0.39 -8.11
CA ASP A 91 -2.64 0.17 -9.43
C ASP A 91 -2.89 1.47 -10.20
N SER A 92 -3.45 2.48 -9.55
CA SER A 92 -3.66 3.82 -10.12
C SER A 92 -2.34 4.44 -10.60
N THR A 93 -1.25 4.21 -9.86
CA THR A 93 0.10 4.68 -10.23
C THR A 93 0.62 3.95 -11.46
N ALA A 94 0.51 2.63 -11.51
CA ALA A 94 0.93 1.83 -12.66
C ALA A 94 0.17 2.20 -13.93
N ARG A 95 -1.17 2.34 -13.84
CA ARG A 95 -2.01 2.81 -14.96
C ARG A 95 -1.61 4.20 -15.43
N ARG A 96 -1.32 5.12 -14.49
CA ARG A 96 -0.88 6.48 -14.84
C ARG A 96 0.44 6.46 -15.60
N ALA A 97 1.41 5.67 -15.16
CA ALA A 97 2.69 5.51 -15.85
C ALA A 97 2.52 5.03 -17.30
N GLN A 98 1.61 4.08 -17.53
CA GLN A 98 1.28 3.60 -18.87
C GLN A 98 0.64 4.68 -19.74
N ILE A 99 -0.34 5.42 -19.22
CA ILE A 99 -1.03 6.50 -19.93
C ILE A 99 -0.03 7.58 -20.35
N PHE A 100 0.89 7.93 -19.45
CA PHE A 100 1.87 8.97 -19.69
C PHE A 100 2.96 8.59 -20.67
N ARG A 101 3.16 7.30 -20.96
CA ARG A 101 4.28 6.81 -21.78
C ARG A 101 5.56 7.46 -21.29
N LEU A 102 5.89 7.21 -20.03
CA LEU A 102 7.02 7.82 -19.35
C LEU A 102 8.31 7.57 -20.14
N GLY A 103 9.17 8.58 -20.17
CA GLY A 103 10.52 8.46 -20.71
C GLY A 103 11.45 7.80 -19.69
N PRO A 104 12.78 8.01 -19.82
CA PRO A 104 13.74 7.58 -18.81
C PRO A 104 13.37 8.11 -17.43
N SER A 105 13.39 7.21 -16.45
CA SER A 105 13.14 7.51 -15.04
C SER A 105 14.11 8.58 -14.52
N PRO A 106 13.63 9.66 -13.88
CA PRO A 106 14.48 10.65 -13.23
C PRO A 106 15.11 10.04 -11.98
N GLU A 107 16.11 10.75 -11.42
CA GLU A 107 16.68 10.41 -10.12
C GLU A 107 15.58 10.36 -9.04
N GLY A 108 15.76 9.51 -8.04
CA GLY A 108 14.87 9.42 -6.88
C GLY A 108 13.57 8.63 -7.08
N ILE A 109 13.08 8.41 -8.31
CA ILE A 109 11.82 7.65 -8.50
C ILE A 109 11.95 6.20 -8.02
N VAL A 110 13.11 5.57 -8.25
CA VAL A 110 13.38 4.20 -7.78
C VAL A 110 13.48 4.17 -6.26
N GLN A 111 14.08 5.20 -5.65
CA GLN A 111 14.18 5.34 -4.20
C GLN A 111 12.79 5.48 -3.56
N MET A 112 11.88 6.27 -4.16
CA MET A 112 10.49 6.37 -3.72
C MET A 112 9.79 5.02 -3.78
N CYS A 113 10.00 4.23 -4.85
CA CYS A 113 9.47 2.88 -4.92
C CYS A 113 10.07 1.93 -3.88
N ASP A 114 11.37 2.03 -3.59
CA ASP A 114 12.03 1.25 -2.54
C ASP A 114 11.41 1.55 -1.16
N LEU A 115 11.08 2.82 -0.87
CA LEU A 115 10.38 3.23 0.34
C LEU A 115 8.94 2.69 0.39
N ALA A 116 8.22 2.70 -0.73
CA ALA A 116 6.88 2.10 -0.81
C ALA A 116 6.91 0.57 -0.58
N ILE A 117 7.93 -0.13 -1.10
CA ILE A 117 8.14 -1.56 -0.83
C ILE A 117 8.42 -1.79 0.65
N ALA A 118 9.28 -0.98 1.27
CA ALA A 118 9.58 -1.09 2.69
C ALA A 118 8.31 -0.86 3.55
N ALA A 119 7.55 0.20 3.27
CA ALA A 119 6.35 0.54 4.03
C ALA A 119 5.27 -0.56 3.93
N THR A 120 5.04 -1.10 2.72
CA THR A 120 4.10 -2.21 2.52
C THR A 120 4.58 -3.52 3.17
N GLY A 121 5.89 -3.77 3.24
CA GLY A 121 6.44 -4.93 3.94
C GLY A 121 6.29 -4.84 5.46
N GLU A 122 6.46 -3.64 6.02
CA GLU A 122 6.18 -3.38 7.43
C GLU A 122 4.69 -3.58 7.74
N LEU A 123 3.79 -3.13 6.86
CA LEU A 123 2.36 -3.42 6.98
C LEU A 123 2.03 -4.90 6.95
N GLU A 124 2.56 -5.65 5.99
CA GLU A 124 2.34 -7.09 5.92
C GLU A 124 2.75 -7.78 7.23
N THR A 125 3.86 -7.33 7.82
CA THR A 125 4.34 -7.86 9.11
C THR A 125 3.45 -7.43 10.27
N ALA A 126 3.04 -6.16 10.33
CA ALA A 126 2.17 -5.62 11.37
C ALA A 126 0.79 -6.30 11.39
N VAL A 127 0.18 -6.52 10.23
CA VAL A 127 -1.11 -7.21 10.09
C VAL A 127 -1.04 -8.65 10.59
N LYS A 128 0.04 -9.39 10.24
CA LYS A 128 0.25 -10.76 10.75
C LYS A 128 0.35 -10.81 12.28
N LYS A 129 0.98 -9.79 12.85
CA LYS A 129 1.22 -9.63 14.30
C LYS A 129 0.00 -9.18 15.08
N LEU A 130 -1.01 -8.61 14.42
CA LEU A 130 -2.26 -8.15 15.06
C LEU A 130 -2.98 -9.28 15.83
N ARG A 131 -2.82 -10.54 15.39
CA ARG A 131 -3.38 -11.72 16.08
C ARG A 131 -2.77 -11.96 17.47
N GLY A 132 -1.48 -11.70 17.62
CA GLY A 132 -0.70 -12.10 18.79
C GLY A 132 -0.66 -11.06 19.91
N LYS A 133 -1.22 -9.85 19.67
CA LYS A 133 -0.88 -8.64 20.44
C LYS A 133 0.63 -8.36 20.44
N ASP A 134 1.31 -8.84 19.40
CA ASP A 134 2.72 -8.58 19.20
C ASP A 134 2.93 -7.08 18.95
N ASP A 135 4.19 -6.64 19.00
CA ASP A 135 4.57 -5.22 18.98
C ASP A 135 4.28 -4.54 17.61
N VAL A 136 3.01 -4.30 17.30
CA VAL A 136 2.49 -3.51 16.16
C VAL A 136 3.04 -2.09 16.21
N ILE A 137 3.29 -1.57 17.42
CA ILE A 137 3.81 -0.22 17.65
C ILE A 137 5.19 -0.06 17.01
N VAL A 138 6.08 -1.06 17.11
CA VAL A 138 7.39 -1.03 16.43
C VAL A 138 7.25 -0.87 14.91
N HIS A 139 6.33 -1.61 14.30
CA HIS A 139 6.09 -1.51 12.85
C HIS A 139 5.48 -0.16 12.45
N ARG A 140 4.55 0.37 13.27
CA ARG A 140 4.00 1.71 13.06
C ARG A 140 5.08 2.79 13.15
N ILE A 141 6.01 2.70 14.11
CA ILE A 141 7.14 3.63 14.22
C ILE A 141 7.99 3.59 12.94
N GLU A 142 8.26 2.39 12.43
CA GLU A 142 9.06 2.24 11.22
C GLU A 142 8.34 2.75 9.96
N VAL A 143 7.04 2.48 9.80
CA VAL A 143 6.24 3.05 8.69
C VAL A 143 6.25 4.57 8.75
N LYS A 144 6.11 5.18 9.95
CA LYS A 144 6.20 6.63 10.08
C LYS A 144 7.58 7.16 9.71
N ARG A 145 8.66 6.47 10.09
CA ARG A 145 10.03 6.83 9.69
C ARG A 145 10.20 6.77 8.17
N LEU A 146 9.63 5.76 7.51
CA LEU A 146 9.67 5.58 6.06
C LEU A 146 8.87 6.66 5.32
N GLU A 147 7.71 7.06 5.84
CA GLU A 147 6.93 8.19 5.33
C GLU A 147 7.70 9.51 5.45
N GLU A 148 8.32 9.79 6.58
CA GLU A 148 9.13 11.02 6.76
C GLU A 148 10.35 11.05 5.82
N GLU A 149 10.94 9.88 5.55
CA GLU A 149 12.02 9.73 4.57
C GLU A 149 11.50 9.95 3.13
N ALA A 150 10.32 9.43 2.80
CA ALA A 150 9.69 9.61 1.49
C ALA A 150 9.32 11.08 1.23
N ASP A 151 8.77 11.77 2.22
CA ASP A 151 8.49 13.21 2.16
C ASP A 151 9.76 14.03 1.88
N ALA A 152 10.87 13.69 2.53
CA ALA A 152 12.14 14.37 2.30
C ALA A 152 12.65 14.15 0.86
N VAL A 153 12.62 12.91 0.37
CA VAL A 153 13.02 12.56 -1.00
C VAL A 153 12.10 13.23 -2.01
N PHE A 154 10.79 13.22 -1.78
CA PHE A 154 9.79 13.87 -2.62
C PHE A 154 10.09 15.36 -2.79
N HIS A 155 10.28 16.10 -1.70
CA HIS A 155 10.55 17.54 -1.76
C HIS A 155 11.88 17.85 -2.44
N GLU A 156 12.92 17.05 -2.19
CA GLU A 156 14.21 17.20 -2.85
C GLU A 156 14.10 16.98 -4.36
N MET A 157 13.45 15.89 -4.78
CA MET A 157 13.28 15.57 -6.19
C MET A 157 12.36 16.55 -6.91
N LEU A 158 11.34 17.06 -6.22
CA LEU A 158 10.47 18.09 -6.76
C LEU A 158 11.25 19.38 -7.03
N GLY A 159 12.09 19.82 -6.09
CA GLY A 159 12.97 20.98 -6.29
C GLY A 159 13.90 20.78 -7.49
N ARG A 160 14.60 19.64 -7.56
CA ARG A 160 15.48 19.31 -8.69
C ARG A 160 14.74 19.24 -10.02
N LEU A 161 13.53 18.67 -10.05
CA LEU A 161 12.72 18.56 -11.27
C LEU A 161 12.41 19.95 -11.84
N PHE A 162 12.01 20.91 -10.99
CA PHE A 162 11.70 22.27 -11.42
C PHE A 162 12.95 23.12 -11.75
N ASP A 163 14.12 22.78 -11.21
CA ASP A 163 15.38 23.47 -11.52
C ASP A 163 16.03 22.99 -12.83
N THR A 164 15.86 21.71 -13.18
CA THR A 164 16.66 21.06 -14.24
C THR A 164 15.88 20.69 -15.49
N GLU A 165 14.60 20.34 -15.36
CA GLU A 165 13.77 19.97 -16.51
C GLU A 165 13.21 21.23 -17.18
N THR A 166 13.24 21.24 -18.51
CA THR A 166 12.78 22.37 -19.33
C THR A 166 11.50 22.05 -20.10
N ASP A 167 11.18 20.75 -20.26
CA ASP A 167 9.92 20.32 -20.86
C ASP A 167 8.79 20.37 -19.81
N PRO A 168 7.81 21.29 -19.93
CA PRO A 168 6.69 21.35 -19.00
C PRO A 168 5.83 20.08 -19.02
N ILE A 169 5.80 19.32 -20.12
CA ILE A 169 5.08 18.05 -20.18
C ILE A 169 5.79 17.00 -19.31
N ALA A 170 7.12 16.95 -19.35
CA ALA A 170 7.91 16.07 -18.50
C ALA A 170 7.75 16.44 -17.02
N ILE A 171 7.76 17.73 -16.67
CA ILE A 171 7.51 18.21 -15.30
C ILE A 171 6.15 17.73 -14.80
N ILE A 172 5.08 17.91 -15.58
CA ILE A 172 3.72 17.49 -15.20
C ILE A 172 3.69 15.98 -14.94
N LYS A 173 4.25 15.18 -15.87
CA LYS A 173 4.25 13.72 -15.76
C LYS A 173 5.00 13.26 -14.52
N TRP A 174 6.23 13.71 -14.35
CA TRP A 174 7.09 13.23 -13.26
C TRP A 174 6.65 13.74 -11.90
N LYS A 175 6.20 15.00 -11.78
CA LYS A 175 5.58 15.49 -10.56
C LYS A 175 4.42 14.58 -10.14
N GLU A 176 3.49 14.29 -11.05
CA GLU A 176 2.35 13.42 -10.70
C GLU A 176 2.79 12.00 -10.32
N MET A 177 3.85 11.45 -10.92
CA MET A 177 4.38 10.15 -10.51
C MET A 177 4.98 10.18 -9.10
N PHE A 178 5.72 11.24 -8.76
CA PHE A 178 6.23 11.44 -7.41
C PHE A 178 5.09 11.59 -6.39
N ASP A 179 4.13 12.46 -6.67
CA ASP A 179 2.94 12.66 -5.81
C ASP A 179 2.22 11.32 -5.58
N LYS A 180 2.05 10.52 -6.64
CA LYS A 180 1.33 9.25 -6.56
C LYS A 180 2.03 8.18 -5.71
N ILE A 181 3.36 8.09 -5.80
CA ILE A 181 4.12 7.13 -5.00
C ILE A 181 4.18 7.57 -3.53
N GLU A 182 4.32 8.87 -3.27
CA GLU A 182 4.19 9.42 -1.91
C GLU A 182 2.80 9.09 -1.32
N THR A 183 1.72 9.27 -2.08
CA THR A 183 0.37 8.89 -1.64
C THR A 183 0.23 7.38 -1.31
N VAL A 184 0.98 6.48 -1.96
CA VAL A 184 0.99 5.04 -1.58
C VAL A 184 1.56 4.87 -0.17
N ILE A 185 2.64 5.59 0.14
CA ILE A 185 3.33 5.52 1.42
C ILE A 185 2.48 6.16 2.52
N ASP A 186 1.82 7.27 2.22
CA ASP A 186 0.85 7.91 3.12
C ASP A 186 -0.29 6.97 3.47
N LYS A 187 -0.84 6.26 2.48
CA LYS A 187 -1.88 5.25 2.73
C LYS A 187 -1.35 4.08 3.55
N ALA A 188 -0.10 3.69 3.36
CA ALA A 188 0.49 2.70 4.24
C ALA A 188 0.61 3.20 5.69
N ASN A 189 0.94 4.48 5.89
CA ASN A 189 0.97 5.12 7.20
C ASN A 189 -0.42 5.25 7.85
N ASP A 190 -1.47 5.49 7.08
CA ASP A 190 -2.85 5.48 7.58
C ASP A 190 -3.24 4.09 8.12
N VAL A 191 -2.99 3.02 7.35
CA VAL A 191 -3.22 1.63 7.81
C VAL A 191 -2.42 1.33 9.08
N ALA A 192 -1.16 1.79 9.18
CA ALA A 192 -0.35 1.58 10.37
C ALA A 192 -0.94 2.26 11.62
N LYS A 193 -1.59 3.42 11.48
CA LYS A 193 -2.31 4.10 12.57
C LYS A 193 -3.56 3.31 12.98
N ASP A 194 -4.28 2.75 12.01
CA ASP A 194 -5.44 1.90 12.30
C ASP A 194 -5.03 0.65 13.08
N LEU A 195 -3.96 -0.02 12.66
CA LEU A 195 -3.39 -1.17 13.36
C LEU A 195 -2.97 -0.81 14.80
N GLU A 196 -2.33 0.33 15.01
CA GLU A 196 -1.99 0.85 16.34
C GLU A 196 -3.25 1.09 17.19
N SER A 197 -4.26 1.74 16.63
CA SER A 197 -5.55 2.01 17.29
C SER A 197 -6.22 0.71 17.74
N ILE A 198 -6.33 -0.27 16.84
CA ILE A 198 -6.90 -1.59 17.12
C ILE A 198 -6.10 -2.32 18.21
N ALA A 199 -4.77 -2.31 18.11
CA ALA A 199 -3.90 -2.92 19.10
C ALA A 199 -4.04 -2.28 20.49
N LEU A 200 -4.26 -0.96 20.58
CA LEU A 200 -4.49 -0.26 21.85
C LEU A 200 -5.89 -0.54 22.44
N LYS A 201 -6.92 -0.68 21.61
CA LYS A 201 -8.29 -1.00 22.06
C LYS A 201 -8.40 -2.44 22.59
N HIS A 202 -7.70 -3.37 21.95
CA HIS A 202 -7.81 -4.80 22.23
C HIS A 202 -6.57 -5.40 22.93
N GLY A 203 -5.58 -4.56 23.27
CA GLY A 203 -4.33 -4.88 23.98
C GLY A 203 -4.52 -5.41 25.39
#